data_AF-A0A921S5D2-F1
#
_entry.id   AF-A0A921S5D2-F1
#
_cell.length_a   1.000
_cell.length_b   1.000
_cell.length_c   1.000
_cell.angle_alpha   90.00
_cell.angle_beta   90.00
_cell.angle_gamma   90.00
#
_symmetry.space_group_name_H-M   'P 1'
#
loop_
_entity.id
_entity.type
_entity.pdbx_description
1 polymer ?
#
loop_
_entity_poly.entity_id
_entity_poly.type
_entity_poly.pdbx_seq_one_letter_code
_entity_poly.pdbx_strand_id
1 'polypeptide(L)'
;MGNKKKPKPSRNKKKPKTSADQALALDYVRAWAHPAPPPPEPSAADADDFLPILATRGGDVLFELHSHSNHSDGFLSPSALVERAHRNGVKVLALTDHDTMAGIPEAVSAASKFGIRIIPGVEISALYNPR
;
A
#
# COMPACT_ATOMS: atom_id res chain seq x y z
N MET A 1 -45.40 -22.57 -32.94
CA MET A 1 -45.28 -22.48 -31.46
C MET A 1 -43.93 -21.86 -31.10
N GLY A 2 -43.85 -20.54 -30.96
CA GLY A 2 -42.61 -19.83 -30.63
C GLY A 2 -42.55 -19.53 -29.13
N ASN A 3 -41.68 -20.23 -28.40
CA ASN A 3 -41.56 -20.09 -26.96
C ASN A 3 -40.82 -18.78 -26.61
N LYS A 4 -41.55 -17.73 -26.24
CA LYS A 4 -40.98 -16.46 -25.77
C LYS A 4 -40.34 -16.68 -24.40
N LYS A 5 -39.00 -16.72 -24.33
CA LYS A 5 -38.23 -16.74 -23.07
C LYS A 5 -38.52 -15.45 -22.28
N LYS A 6 -39.10 -15.59 -21.08
CA LYS A 6 -39.29 -14.46 -20.15
C LYS A 6 -37.93 -13.96 -19.65
N PRO A 7 -37.71 -12.64 -19.54
CA PRO A 7 -36.46 -12.09 -19.01
C PRO A 7 -36.36 -12.39 -17.51
N LYS A 8 -35.19 -12.84 -17.05
CA LYS A 8 -34.92 -13.06 -15.63
C LYS A 8 -34.77 -11.69 -14.93
N PRO A 9 -35.35 -11.49 -13.72
CA PRO A 9 -35.21 -10.24 -12.99
C PRO A 9 -33.75 -10.03 -12.58
N SER A 10 -33.16 -8.89 -12.95
CA SER A 10 -31.84 -8.50 -12.46
C SER A 10 -31.94 -8.21 -10.96
N ARG A 11 -31.39 -9.08 -10.11
CA ARG A 11 -31.22 -8.79 -8.68
C ARG A 11 -30.27 -7.60 -8.56
N ASN A 12 -30.84 -6.42 -8.37
CA ASN A 12 -30.11 -5.22 -7.99
C ASN A 12 -29.60 -5.45 -6.55
N LYS A 13 -28.47 -6.14 -6.40
CA LYS A 13 -27.83 -6.36 -5.09
C LYS A 13 -27.34 -4.99 -4.60
N LYS A 14 -28.14 -4.31 -3.79
CA LYS A 14 -27.68 -3.15 -3.01
C LYS A 14 -26.41 -3.58 -2.28
N LYS A 15 -25.29 -2.88 -2.52
CA LYS A 15 -24.05 -3.13 -1.79
C LYS A 15 -24.37 -3.01 -0.29
N PRO A 16 -23.91 -3.97 0.54
CA PRO A 16 -24.13 -3.88 1.97
C PRO A 16 -23.56 -2.56 2.49
N LYS A 17 -24.37 -1.83 3.27
CA LYS A 17 -23.95 -0.59 3.91
C LYS A 17 -22.96 -0.97 5.02
N THR A 18 -21.79 -0.33 5.06
CA THR A 18 -20.81 -0.51 6.12
C THR A 18 -21.46 -0.30 7.48
N SER A 19 -21.17 -1.18 8.46
CA SER A 19 -21.64 -1.00 9.83
C SER A 19 -20.94 0.19 10.49
N ALA A 20 -21.50 0.69 11.59
CA ALA A 20 -20.86 1.76 12.37
C ALA A 20 -19.46 1.34 12.84
N ASP A 21 -19.30 0.10 13.31
CA ASP A 21 -18.00 -0.45 13.74
C ASP A 21 -17.00 -0.53 12.58
N GLN A 22 -17.46 -0.90 11.39
CA GLN A 22 -16.61 -0.94 10.19
C GLN A 22 -16.15 0.45 9.76
N ALA A 23 -17.02 1.46 9.87
CA ALA A 23 -16.65 2.84 9.59
C ALA A 23 -15.61 3.35 10.60
N LEU A 24 -15.83 3.10 11.88
CA LEU A 24 -14.89 3.48 12.94
C LEU A 24 -13.53 2.78 12.77
N ALA A 25 -13.52 1.49 12.45
CA ALA A 25 -12.29 0.75 12.18
C ALA A 25 -11.52 1.34 10.98
N LEU A 26 -12.22 1.73 9.92
CA LEU A 26 -11.60 2.37 8.76
C LEU A 26 -10.95 3.71 9.12
N ASP A 27 -11.60 4.52 9.97
CA ASP A 27 -11.03 5.79 10.42
C ASP A 27 -9.75 5.59 11.24
N TYR A 28 -9.71 4.58 12.12
CA TYR A 28 -8.48 4.23 12.84
C TYR A 28 -7.34 3.79 11.91
N VAL A 29 -7.64 2.95 10.90
CA VAL A 29 -6.65 2.50 9.93
C VAL A 29 -6.11 3.69 9.12
N ARG A 30 -6.98 4.60 8.69
CA ARG A 30 -6.60 5.82 7.97
C ARG A 30 -5.70 6.71 8.83
N ALA A 31 -6.08 6.97 10.07
CA ALA A 31 -5.30 7.77 10.99
C ALA A 31 -3.91 7.15 11.26
N TRP A 32 -3.85 5.83 11.44
CA TRP A 32 -2.59 5.11 11.67
C TRP A 32 -1.65 5.13 10.45
N ALA A 33 -2.21 5.01 9.25
CA ALA A 33 -1.43 4.92 8.01
C ALA A 33 -0.71 6.22 7.62
N HIS A 34 -1.17 7.37 8.13
CA HIS A 34 -0.51 8.65 7.94
C HIS A 34 0.36 8.97 9.17
N PRO A 35 1.68 8.69 9.14
CA PRO A 35 2.57 9.25 10.16
C PRO A 35 2.48 10.77 10.14
N ALA A 36 2.70 11.42 11.30
CA ALA A 36 2.73 12.88 11.38
C ALA A 36 3.69 13.43 10.31
N PRO A 37 3.32 14.52 9.59
CA PRO A 37 4.15 15.03 8.52
C PRO A 37 5.54 15.41 9.07
N PRO A 38 6.63 15.16 8.31
CA PRO A 38 7.92 15.74 8.66
C PRO A 38 7.79 17.27 8.73
N PRO A 39 8.61 17.96 9.53
CA PRO A 39 8.65 19.42 9.50
C PRO A 39 8.89 19.89 8.06
N PRO A 40 8.27 21.01 7.63
CA PRO A 40 8.43 21.48 6.26
C PRO A 40 9.92 21.81 6.01
N GLU A 41 10.51 21.12 5.03
CA GLU A 41 11.80 21.50 4.44
C GLU A 41 11.64 22.88 3.75
N PRO A 42 12.65 23.77 3.79
CA PRO A 42 12.58 25.03 3.06
C PRO A 42 12.43 24.76 1.56
N SER A 43 11.42 25.38 0.96
CA SER A 43 11.00 25.09 -0.42
C SER A 43 12.14 25.31 -1.42
N ALA A 44 12.58 24.24 -2.07
CA ALA A 44 13.15 24.35 -3.40
C ALA A 44 11.98 24.52 -4.37
N ALA A 45 11.80 25.75 -4.85
CA ALA A 45 11.10 25.98 -6.09
C ALA A 45 11.79 25.13 -7.19
N ASP A 46 10.98 24.62 -8.11
CA ASP A 46 11.36 23.96 -9.37
C ASP A 46 11.72 22.46 -9.30
N ALA A 47 10.71 21.59 -9.41
CA ALA A 47 10.85 20.25 -10.01
C ALA A 47 9.49 19.65 -10.47
N ASP A 48 9.29 19.74 -11.79
CA ASP A 48 8.60 18.83 -12.71
C ASP A 48 7.08 18.53 -12.64
N ASP A 49 6.41 19.08 -13.66
CA ASP A 49 4.98 19.11 -13.99
C ASP A 49 4.52 17.88 -14.84
N PHE A 50 5.17 16.71 -14.72
CA PHE A 50 5.00 15.59 -15.68
C PHE A 50 4.61 14.23 -15.09
N LEU A 51 3.94 14.18 -13.94
CA LEU A 51 3.25 12.96 -13.52
C LEU A 51 1.75 13.21 -13.47
N PRO A 52 0.90 12.37 -14.11
CA PRO A 52 -0.49 12.37 -13.75
C PRO A 52 -0.50 11.91 -12.31
N ILE A 53 -0.81 12.83 -11.39
CA ILE A 53 -1.24 12.48 -10.05
C ILE A 53 -2.37 11.49 -10.33
N LEU A 54 -2.13 10.20 -10.11
CA LEU A 54 -3.21 9.24 -10.04
C LEU A 54 -4.02 9.78 -8.88
N ALA A 55 -5.06 10.55 -9.20
CA ALA A 55 -5.91 11.20 -8.24
C ALA A 55 -6.39 10.06 -7.36
N THR A 56 -5.81 9.96 -6.17
CA THR A 56 -6.31 9.09 -5.13
C THR A 56 -7.77 9.46 -5.04
N ARG A 57 -8.65 8.57 -5.50
CA ARG A 57 -10.08 8.75 -5.33
C ARG A 57 -10.23 9.03 -3.84
N GLY A 58 -10.73 10.23 -3.52
CA GLY A 58 -10.47 10.89 -2.24
C GLY A 58 -10.62 9.96 -1.04
N GLY A 59 -9.58 9.87 -0.22
CA GLY A 59 -9.62 9.25 1.12
C GLY A 59 -9.19 7.79 1.21
N ASP A 60 -8.83 7.11 0.12
CA ASP A 60 -8.34 5.73 0.18
C ASP A 60 -6.82 5.69 0.39
N VAL A 61 -6.40 4.96 1.42
CA VAL A 61 -5.00 4.73 1.77
C VAL A 61 -4.53 3.49 1.04
N LEU A 62 -3.46 3.60 0.26
CA LEU A 62 -2.85 2.48 -0.44
C LEU A 62 -1.76 1.82 0.42
N PHE A 63 -1.88 0.50 0.55
CA PHE A 63 -0.95 -0.36 1.28
C PHE A 63 -0.25 -1.29 0.29
N GLU A 64 1.07 -1.36 0.40
CA GLU A 64 1.86 -2.45 -0.16
C GLU A 64 2.31 -3.32 1.02
N LEU A 65 1.94 -4.61 1.00
CA LEU A 65 2.10 -5.52 2.14
C LEU A 65 3.06 -6.68 1.85
N HIS A 66 3.57 -6.80 0.63
CA HIS A 66 4.53 -7.83 0.25
C HIS A 66 5.44 -7.30 -0.85
N SER A 67 6.68 -6.95 -0.49
CA SER A 67 7.64 -6.42 -1.45
C SER A 67 9.06 -6.78 -1.09
N HIS A 68 9.88 -7.04 -2.10
CA HIS A 68 11.27 -7.46 -1.95
C HIS A 68 12.21 -6.38 -2.50
N SER A 69 13.34 -6.23 -1.84
CA SER A 69 14.47 -5.42 -2.24
C SER A 69 15.61 -6.31 -2.77
N ASN A 70 16.68 -5.68 -3.21
CA ASN A 70 17.92 -6.35 -3.59
C ASN A 70 18.68 -7.01 -2.43
N HIS A 71 18.15 -6.98 -1.20
CA HIS A 71 18.67 -7.76 -0.08
C HIS A 71 18.19 -9.22 -0.12
N SER A 72 17.18 -9.55 -0.94
CA SER A 72 16.87 -10.92 -1.34
C SER A 72 16.93 -11.09 -2.87
N ASP A 73 15.80 -10.89 -3.55
CA ASP A 73 15.55 -11.21 -4.95
C ASP A 73 14.78 -10.09 -5.67
N GLY A 74 14.52 -8.98 -4.98
CA GLY A 74 13.98 -7.77 -5.57
C GLY A 74 15.01 -7.01 -6.41
N PHE A 75 14.54 -6.18 -7.34
CA PHE A 75 15.41 -5.42 -8.25
C PHE A 75 15.91 -4.10 -7.68
N LEU A 76 15.16 -3.49 -6.76
CA LEU A 76 15.42 -2.15 -6.24
C LEU A 76 16.10 -2.22 -4.88
N SER A 77 16.96 -1.25 -4.58
CA SER A 77 17.39 -1.05 -3.18
C SER A 77 16.19 -0.68 -2.31
N PRO A 78 16.25 -0.90 -0.98
CA PRO A 78 15.21 -0.46 -0.06
C PRO A 78 14.83 1.02 -0.25
N SER A 79 15.80 1.92 -0.45
CA SER A 79 15.53 3.33 -0.72
C SER A 79 14.77 3.56 -2.02
N ALA A 80 15.19 2.92 -3.12
CA ALA A 80 14.55 3.06 -4.43
C ALA A 80 13.15 2.44 -4.47
N LEU A 81 12.94 1.36 -3.70
CA LEU A 81 11.63 0.74 -3.53
C LEU A 81 10.66 1.69 -2.81
N VAL A 82 11.11 2.36 -1.74
CA VAL A 82 10.33 3.39 -1.03
C VAL A 82 9.97 4.56 -1.96
N GLU A 83 10.93 5.07 -2.72
CA GLU A 83 10.68 6.16 -3.67
C GLU A 83 9.65 5.76 -4.73
N ARG A 84 9.76 4.55 -5.26
CA ARG A 84 8.78 4.00 -6.21
C ARG A 84 7.40 3.85 -5.58
N ALA A 85 7.32 3.40 -4.32
CA ALA A 85 6.07 3.31 -3.59
C ALA A 85 5.41 4.69 -3.41
N HIS A 86 6.20 5.71 -3.04
CA HIS A 86 5.74 7.09 -2.93
C HIS A 86 5.14 7.61 -4.24
N ARG A 87 5.84 7.42 -5.36
CA ARG A 87 5.38 7.82 -6.70
C ARG A 87 4.06 7.16 -7.11
N ASN A 88 3.76 5.98 -6.57
CA ASN A 88 2.50 5.26 -6.80
C ASN A 88 1.40 5.58 -5.77
N GLY A 89 1.64 6.51 -4.84
CA GLY A 89 0.67 6.93 -3.83
C GLY A 89 0.56 5.99 -2.61
N VAL A 90 1.48 5.03 -2.45
CA VAL A 90 1.53 4.15 -1.28
C VAL A 90 1.82 4.98 -0.03
N LYS A 91 1.09 4.70 1.06
CA LYS A 91 1.29 5.33 2.37
C LYS A 91 1.89 4.39 3.41
N VAL A 92 1.68 3.09 3.22
CA VAL A 92 2.21 2.05 4.08
C VAL A 92 2.86 0.99 3.20
N LEU A 93 4.14 0.72 3.45
CA LEU A 93 4.96 -0.23 2.69
C LEU A 93 5.55 -1.27 3.64
N ALA A 94 5.29 -2.54 3.39
CA ALA A 94 5.98 -3.64 4.05
C ALA A 94 7.17 -4.10 3.19
N LEU A 95 8.36 -4.15 3.79
CA LEU A 95 9.53 -4.79 3.20
C LEU A 95 9.66 -6.18 3.81
N THR A 96 9.57 -7.21 2.98
CA THR A 96 9.43 -8.62 3.35
C THR A 96 10.45 -9.49 2.62
N ASP A 97 11.73 -9.09 2.64
CA ASP A 97 12.80 -9.86 2.00
C ASP A 97 12.85 -11.31 2.51
N HIS A 98 13.29 -12.23 1.65
CA HIS A 98 13.43 -13.65 2.00
C HIS A 98 14.46 -13.87 3.10
N ASP A 99 14.02 -14.41 4.24
CA ASP A 99 14.85 -14.85 5.38
C ASP A 99 15.83 -13.77 5.92
N THR A 100 15.57 -12.49 5.64
CA THR A 100 16.39 -11.36 6.08
C THR A 100 15.57 -10.12 6.35
N MET A 101 16.06 -9.28 7.27
CA MET A 101 15.54 -7.93 7.53
C MET A 101 16.61 -6.86 7.31
N ALA A 102 17.69 -7.20 6.59
CA ALA A 102 18.86 -6.32 6.43
C ALA A 102 18.52 -4.99 5.75
N GLY A 103 17.51 -4.96 4.87
CA GLY A 103 17.07 -3.73 4.18
C GLY A 103 16.19 -2.80 5.03
N ILE A 104 15.70 -3.23 6.19
CA ILE A 104 14.75 -2.45 7.02
C ILE A 104 15.32 -1.08 7.47
N PRO A 105 16.55 -0.97 8.01
CA PRO A 105 17.08 0.32 8.44
C PRO A 105 17.17 1.33 7.30
N GLU A 106 17.56 0.88 6.11
CA GLU A 106 17.61 1.71 4.90
C GLU A 106 16.20 2.15 4.48
N ALA A 107 15.22 1.22 4.41
CA ALA A 107 13.84 1.54 4.07
C ALA A 107 13.23 2.57 5.02
N VAL A 108 13.41 2.40 6.35
CA VAL A 108 12.90 3.34 7.36
C VAL A 108 13.51 4.72 7.19
N SER A 109 14.83 4.80 6.98
CA SER A 109 15.54 6.05 6.74
C SER A 109 15.01 6.77 5.49
N ALA A 110 14.85 6.06 4.37
CA ALA A 110 14.31 6.62 3.14
C ALA A 110 12.84 7.07 3.29
N ALA A 111 12.02 6.29 3.99
CA ALA A 111 10.59 6.55 4.13
C ALA A 111 10.27 7.81 4.93
N SER A 112 11.17 8.22 5.84
CA SER A 112 11.05 9.48 6.60
C SER A 112 10.90 10.71 5.70
N LYS A 113 11.54 10.70 4.52
CA LYS A 113 11.52 11.78 3.53
C LYS A 113 10.17 11.90 2.81
N PHE A 114 9.46 10.79 2.68
CA PHE A 114 8.24 10.68 1.85
C PHE A 114 6.96 10.56 2.69
N GLY A 115 7.07 10.56 4.02
CA GLY A 115 5.93 10.33 4.91
C GLY A 115 5.29 8.95 4.71
N ILE A 116 6.08 7.96 4.30
CA ILE A 116 5.65 6.56 4.20
C ILE A 116 5.88 5.88 5.54
N ARG A 117 4.92 5.08 5.99
CA ARG A 117 5.11 4.17 7.11
C ARG A 117 5.71 2.85 6.60
N ILE A 118 6.84 2.45 7.15
CA ILE A 118 7.39 1.10 6.93
C ILE A 118 6.77 0.13 7.93
N ILE A 119 6.31 -1.03 7.44
CA ILE A 119 6.06 -2.22 8.24
C ILE A 119 7.28 -3.13 8.09
N PRO A 120 8.08 -3.32 9.14
CA PRO A 120 9.16 -4.30 9.11
C PRO A 120 8.57 -5.71 8.99
N GLY A 121 8.98 -6.46 7.98
CA GLY A 121 8.57 -7.84 7.77
C GLY A 121 9.73 -8.71 7.27
N VAL A 122 9.46 -9.99 7.14
CA VAL A 122 10.37 -11.00 6.59
C VAL A 122 9.52 -12.09 5.96
N GLU A 123 9.87 -12.52 4.75
CA GLU A 123 9.28 -13.72 4.15
C GLU A 123 10.09 -14.94 4.58
N ILE A 124 9.51 -15.79 5.43
CA ILE A 124 10.21 -16.93 6.02
C ILE A 124 10.04 -18.17 5.13
N SER A 125 11.15 -18.76 4.73
CA SER A 125 11.16 -20.07 4.06
C SER A 125 10.68 -21.16 5.00
N ALA A 126 9.66 -21.92 4.58
CA ALA A 126 9.08 -22.99 5.38
C ALA A 126 8.97 -24.30 4.58
N LEU A 127 9.23 -25.41 5.26
CA LEU A 127 8.96 -26.76 4.76
C LEU A 127 7.87 -27.39 5.63
N TYR A 128 6.78 -27.81 5.00
CA TYR A 128 5.73 -28.57 5.68
C TYR A 128 5.98 -30.07 5.51
N ASN A 129 6.17 -30.78 6.63
CA ASN A 129 6.26 -32.24 6.66
C ASN A 129 4.99 -32.79 7.34
N PRO A 130 4.07 -33.44 6.59
CA PRO A 130 2.81 -33.94 7.13
C PRO A 130 2.94 -35.25 7.93
N ARG A 131 4.15 -35.67 8.31
CA ARG A 131 4.42 -36.96 8.96
C ARG A 131 4.12 -36.92 10.45
#